data_AF-Q1N153-F1
#
_entry.id   AF-Q1N153-F1
#
_cell.length_a   1.000
_cell.length_b   1.000
_cell.length_c   1.000
_cell.angle_alpha   90.00
_cell.angle_beta   90.00
_cell.angle_gamma   90.00
#
_symmetry.space_group_name_H-M   'P 1'
#
loop_
_entity.id
_entity.type
_entity.pdbx_description
1 polymer ?
#
loop_
_entity_poly.entity_id
_entity_poly.type
_entity_poly.pdbx_seq_one_letter_code
_entity_poly.pdbx_strand_id
1 'polypeptide(L)'
;MLNSKRLFSLFVLLACVGLNSQAELAELQDAEMAFHVARMSHPEMTAETNTPLYTSNNLARNNQTSAALSGAPALGPLSNTSQPSSSGITMDIDLQLHIDEIRWVDVDGAGINGTQGGITLKGISVGHLDDMNNPQPAPIRGITIDVDGNQGLRMGINQIGDTQGNGIDVNIDSIQF
;
A
#
# COMPACT_ATOMS: atom_id res chain seq x y z
N MET A 1 -31.10 53.73 35.13
CA MET A 1 -30.01 53.66 36.12
C MET A 1 -29.60 52.20 36.30
N LEU A 2 -28.52 51.78 35.65
CA LEU A 2 -27.98 50.42 35.79
C LEU A 2 -27.30 50.30 37.17
N ASN A 3 -27.69 49.28 37.93
CA ASN A 3 -27.21 49.04 39.29
C ASN A 3 -25.71 48.70 39.27
N SER A 4 -24.88 49.60 39.81
CA SER A 4 -23.40 49.52 39.81
C SER A 4 -22.84 48.22 40.41
N LYS A 5 -23.61 47.53 41.24
CA LYS A 5 -23.24 46.24 41.85
C LYS A 5 -23.17 45.07 40.84
N ARG A 6 -23.93 45.13 39.73
CA ARG A 6 -23.90 44.06 38.70
C ARG A 6 -22.74 44.22 37.72
N LEU A 7 -22.22 45.44 37.53
CA LEU A 7 -21.09 45.69 36.65
C LEU A 7 -19.77 45.19 37.27
N PHE A 8 -19.63 45.29 38.60
CA PHE A 8 -18.43 44.85 39.30
C PHE A 8 -18.30 43.32 39.33
N SER A 9 -19.42 42.60 39.37
CA SER A 9 -19.42 41.13 39.33
C SER A 9 -19.03 40.56 37.96
N LEU A 10 -19.26 41.30 36.88
CA LEU A 10 -18.91 40.85 35.51
C LEU A 10 -17.41 41.00 35.23
N PHE A 11 -16.75 42.01 35.84
CA PHE A 11 -15.32 42.23 35.68
C PHE A 11 -14.44 41.20 36.41
N VAL A 12 -14.91 40.67 37.55
CA VAL A 12 -14.16 39.63 38.29
C VAL A 12 -14.23 38.27 37.59
N LEU A 13 -15.32 37.97 36.87
CA LEU A 13 -15.45 36.69 36.15
C LEU A 13 -14.56 36.63 34.90
N LEU A 14 -14.28 37.77 34.26
CA LEU A 14 -13.49 37.84 33.02
C LEU A 14 -11.98 37.72 33.26
N ALA A 15 -11.50 37.89 34.50
CA ALA A 15 -10.08 37.78 34.84
C ALA A 15 -9.58 36.32 35.01
N CYS A 16 -10.48 35.34 35.10
CA CYS A 16 -10.11 33.95 35.40
C CYS A 16 -9.96 33.02 34.16
N VAL A 17 -10.18 33.50 32.93
CA VAL A 17 -10.15 32.64 31.72
C VAL A 17 -8.77 32.69 31.01
N GLY A 18 -7.81 33.43 31.56
CA GLY A 18 -6.45 33.55 31.00
C GLY A 18 -5.44 32.57 31.60
N LEU A 19 -5.71 31.27 31.59
CA LEU A 19 -4.67 30.26 31.86
C LEU A 19 -4.36 29.52 30.57
N ASN A 20 -3.25 29.94 29.94
CA ASN A 20 -2.61 29.26 28.84
C ASN A 20 -2.21 27.85 29.28
N SER A 21 -2.96 26.83 28.88
CA SER A 21 -2.47 25.46 28.88
C SER A 21 -1.59 25.28 27.64
N GLN A 22 -0.31 25.65 27.75
CA GLN A 22 0.71 25.13 26.85
C GLN A 22 0.84 23.64 27.20
N ALA A 23 0.20 22.77 26.41
CA ALA A 23 0.51 21.36 26.42
C ALA A 23 1.88 21.20 25.75
N GLU A 24 2.93 21.22 26.57
CA GLU A 24 4.27 20.87 26.12
C GLU A 24 4.26 19.37 25.81
N LEU A 25 4.41 19.03 24.53
CA LEU A 25 4.56 17.64 24.09
C LEU A 25 5.90 17.15 24.66
N ALA A 26 5.85 16.30 25.68
CA ALA A 26 7.01 15.56 26.12
C ALA A 26 7.54 14.74 24.93
N GLU A 27 8.77 15.00 24.52
CA GLU A 27 9.46 14.13 23.56
C GLU A 27 9.47 12.71 24.13
N LEU A 28 8.84 11.78 23.41
CA LEU A 28 8.93 10.35 23.65
C LEU A 28 10.38 9.91 23.42
N GLN A 29 11.23 10.10 24.43
CA GLN A 29 12.55 9.48 24.51
C GLN A 29 12.38 8.01 24.89
N ASP A 30 11.73 7.25 24.02
CA ASP A 30 11.63 5.80 24.22
C ASP A 30 12.94 5.17 23.73
N ALA A 31 13.81 4.86 24.69
CA ALA A 31 15.11 4.23 24.43
C ALA A 31 14.96 2.89 23.67
N GLU A 32 13.79 2.26 23.74
CA GLU A 32 13.46 1.07 22.96
C GLU A 32 13.36 1.33 21.45
N MET A 33 12.86 2.51 21.01
CA MET A 33 12.87 2.85 19.58
C MET A 33 14.28 3.11 19.05
N ALA A 34 15.15 3.72 19.86
CA ALA A 34 16.54 3.96 19.46
C ALA A 34 17.32 2.65 19.23
N PHE A 35 17.03 1.61 20.02
CA PHE A 35 17.65 0.28 19.86
C PHE A 35 17.29 -0.39 18.53
N HIS A 36 16.05 -0.22 18.07
CA HIS A 36 15.61 -0.77 16.79
C HIS A 36 16.15 0.01 15.57
N VAL A 37 16.29 1.34 15.66
CA VAL A 37 16.87 2.16 14.58
C VAL A 37 18.36 1.86 14.36
N ALA A 38 19.12 1.61 15.43
CA ALA A 38 20.54 1.30 15.31
C ALA A 38 20.82 -0.01 14.53
N ARG A 39 19.93 -1.00 14.63
CA ARG A 39 20.08 -2.31 13.95
C ARG A 39 19.81 -2.30 12.45
N MET A 40 19.11 -1.30 11.93
CA MET A 40 18.92 -1.16 10.47
C MET A 40 20.12 -0.51 9.77
N SER A 41 21.06 0.07 10.52
CA SER A 41 22.17 0.86 9.94
C SER A 41 23.45 0.06 9.63
N HIS A 42 23.57 -1.19 10.08
CA HIS A 42 24.80 -1.97 9.92
C HIS A 42 24.51 -3.47 9.69
N PRO A 43 24.57 -3.98 8.45
CA PRO A 43 24.81 -5.40 8.26
C PRO A 43 26.29 -5.68 8.58
N GLU A 44 26.56 -6.00 9.85
CA GLU A 44 27.83 -6.60 10.26
C GLU A 44 27.89 -8.00 9.65
N MET A 45 28.55 -8.11 8.50
CA MET A 45 28.80 -9.36 7.80
C MET A 45 29.98 -10.07 8.48
N THR A 46 29.71 -10.77 9.58
CA THR A 46 30.68 -11.73 10.14
C THR A 46 30.79 -12.91 9.19
N ALA A 47 31.95 -13.02 8.54
CA ALA A 47 32.33 -14.17 7.73
C ALA A 47 32.49 -15.40 8.63
N GLU A 48 31.48 -16.26 8.69
CA GLU A 48 31.63 -17.62 9.19
C GLU A 48 31.49 -18.61 8.03
N THR A 49 32.66 -19.14 7.65
CA THR A 49 32.82 -20.43 6.97
C THR A 49 32.02 -21.51 7.68
N ASN A 50 31.02 -22.10 7.01
CA ASN A 50 30.63 -23.50 7.20
C ASN A 50 29.85 -24.01 5.98
N THR A 51 30.47 -24.93 5.26
CA THR A 51 29.86 -25.77 4.22
C THR A 51 28.74 -26.65 4.78
N PRO A 52 27.70 -26.92 3.99
CA PRO A 52 27.23 -28.30 3.87
C PRO A 52 27.17 -28.77 2.42
N LEU A 53 27.84 -29.90 2.21
CA LEU A 53 27.72 -30.82 1.09
C LEU A 53 26.23 -31.20 0.90
N TYR A 54 25.67 -30.97 -0.29
CA TYR A 54 24.50 -31.73 -0.75
C TYR A 54 24.75 -32.30 -2.13
N THR A 55 25.09 -33.59 -2.10
CA THR A 55 25.11 -34.51 -3.23
C THR A 55 23.67 -34.86 -3.59
N SER A 56 23.22 -34.47 -4.77
CA SER A 56 22.00 -35.03 -5.37
C SER A 56 22.38 -35.75 -6.67
N ASN A 57 22.64 -37.05 -6.52
CA ASN A 57 22.48 -38.00 -7.60
C ASN A 57 21.00 -38.04 -7.97
N ASN A 58 20.65 -37.73 -9.22
CA ASN A 58 19.50 -38.35 -9.87
C ASN A 58 19.87 -38.72 -11.31
N LEU A 59 19.60 -39.98 -11.59
CA LEU A 59 20.04 -40.74 -12.76
C LEU A 59 19.19 -40.44 -14.00
N ALA A 60 19.87 -40.50 -15.15
CA ALA A 60 19.45 -41.12 -16.40
C ALA A 60 18.20 -40.63 -17.17
N ARG A 61 18.49 -39.96 -18.30
CA ARG A 61 18.24 -40.42 -19.70
C ARG A 61 16.84 -40.91 -20.14
N ASN A 62 16.45 -40.35 -21.29
CA ASN A 62 15.69 -40.91 -22.44
C ASN A 62 14.20 -40.56 -22.57
N ASN A 63 13.92 -39.56 -23.41
CA ASN A 63 13.09 -39.76 -24.62
C ASN A 63 13.16 -38.54 -25.56
N GLN A 64 14.05 -38.61 -26.56
CA GLN A 64 13.75 -38.10 -27.92
C GLN A 64 12.87 -39.21 -28.56
N THR A 65 11.74 -38.97 -29.21
CA THR A 65 11.50 -38.22 -30.46
C THR A 65 9.97 -38.01 -30.59
N SER A 66 9.45 -36.90 -31.14
CA SER A 66 8.99 -36.83 -32.54
C SER A 66 8.59 -35.40 -32.96
N ALA A 67 9.20 -34.95 -34.06
CA ALA A 67 8.74 -34.06 -35.15
C ALA A 67 7.78 -32.86 -34.91
N ALA A 68 8.35 -31.66 -35.14
CA ALA A 68 7.92 -30.57 -36.04
C ALA A 68 6.55 -29.87 -35.87
N LEU A 69 6.61 -28.59 -35.47
CA LEU A 69 5.98 -27.49 -36.23
C LEU A 69 6.74 -26.18 -36.01
N SER A 70 7.29 -25.66 -37.10
CA SER A 70 7.97 -24.37 -37.24
C SER A 70 6.98 -23.21 -37.08
N GLY A 71 7.31 -22.21 -36.25
CA GLY A 71 6.65 -20.90 -36.39
C GLY A 71 6.51 -20.00 -35.16
N ALA A 72 6.97 -20.37 -33.95
CA ALA A 72 6.97 -19.46 -32.81
C ALA A 72 8.40 -19.10 -32.41
N PRO A 73 8.74 -17.82 -32.16
CA PRO A 73 10.03 -17.49 -31.56
C PRO A 73 10.07 -18.14 -30.17
N ALA A 74 10.97 -19.11 -30.01
CA ALA A 74 11.27 -19.69 -28.72
C ALA A 74 11.85 -18.58 -27.84
N LEU A 75 11.07 -18.11 -26.86
CA LEU A 75 11.61 -17.39 -25.72
C LEU A 75 12.54 -18.36 -25.01
N GLY A 76 13.85 -18.19 -25.24
CA GLY A 76 14.87 -18.95 -24.55
C GLY A 76 14.68 -18.82 -23.03
N PRO A 77 15.08 -19.84 -22.25
CA PRO A 77 15.04 -19.72 -20.80
C PRO A 77 15.87 -18.49 -20.41
N LEU A 78 15.25 -17.53 -19.70
CA LEU A 78 15.98 -16.45 -19.05
C LEU A 78 16.95 -17.11 -18.07
N SER A 79 18.21 -17.18 -18.45
CA SER A 79 19.31 -17.54 -17.57
C SER A 79 19.38 -16.48 -16.48
N ASN A 80 18.71 -16.74 -15.35
CA ASN A 80 18.79 -15.94 -14.15
C ASN A 80 20.16 -16.22 -13.50
N THR A 81 21.22 -15.70 -14.12
CA THR A 81 22.56 -15.79 -13.57
C THR A 81 22.66 -14.83 -12.40
N SER A 82 22.51 -15.37 -11.19
CA SER A 82 23.06 -14.80 -9.96
C SER A 82 22.68 -13.33 -9.72
N GLN A 83 21.41 -13.04 -9.44
CA GLN A 83 21.17 -11.95 -8.51
C GLN A 83 21.67 -12.40 -7.13
N PRO A 84 22.50 -11.62 -6.43
CA PRO A 84 22.79 -11.87 -5.02
C PRO A 84 21.46 -12.00 -4.31
N SER A 85 21.36 -12.95 -3.37
CA SER A 85 20.17 -13.25 -2.58
C SER A 85 19.58 -11.97 -1.98
N SER A 86 18.73 -11.31 -2.74
CA SER A 86 18.03 -10.14 -2.29
C SER A 86 16.89 -10.67 -1.44
N SER A 87 16.79 -10.17 -0.22
CA SER A 87 15.71 -10.54 0.68
C SER A 87 14.43 -9.81 0.23
N GLY A 88 13.97 -10.16 -0.97
CA GLY A 88 12.73 -9.65 -1.52
C GLY A 88 11.55 -10.22 -0.75
N ILE A 89 10.52 -9.40 -0.57
CA ILE A 89 9.23 -9.84 -0.04
C ILE A 89 8.37 -10.21 -1.24
N THR A 90 7.82 -11.42 -1.26
CA THR A 90 6.78 -11.82 -2.20
C THR A 90 5.43 -11.81 -1.49
N MET A 91 4.44 -11.18 -2.11
CA MET A 91 3.09 -11.07 -1.58
C MET A 91 2.07 -11.48 -2.62
N ASP A 92 1.01 -12.11 -2.14
CA ASP A 92 -0.23 -12.32 -2.88
C ASP A 92 -1.33 -11.55 -2.15
N ILE A 93 -2.17 -10.84 -2.91
CA ILE A 93 -3.26 -10.03 -2.39
C ILE A 93 -4.55 -10.49 -3.04
N ASP A 94 -5.60 -10.63 -2.25
CA ASP A 94 -6.97 -10.77 -2.74
C ASP A 94 -7.70 -9.45 -2.46
N LEU A 95 -7.93 -8.66 -3.51
CA LEU A 95 -8.48 -7.31 -3.39
C LEU A 95 -10.00 -7.33 -3.50
N GLN A 96 -10.68 -6.94 -2.43
CA GLN A 96 -12.10 -6.65 -2.42
C GLN A 96 -12.30 -5.36 -1.61
N LEU A 97 -12.86 -4.34 -2.22
CA LEU A 97 -13.07 -3.04 -1.57
C LEU A 97 -14.50 -2.57 -1.83
N HIS A 98 -15.15 -2.07 -0.79
CA HIS A 98 -16.44 -1.42 -0.87
C HIS A 98 -16.36 -0.06 -0.17
N ILE A 99 -16.81 0.99 -0.84
CA ILE A 99 -16.90 2.35 -0.29
C ILE A 99 -18.31 2.85 -0.53
N ASP A 100 -19.02 3.15 0.55
CA ASP A 100 -20.40 3.62 0.47
C ASP A 100 -20.51 4.96 -0.27
N GLU A 101 -19.62 5.91 0.05
CA GLU A 101 -19.69 7.27 -0.47
C GLU A 101 -18.33 7.97 -0.48
N ILE A 102 -18.01 8.64 -1.59
CA ILE A 102 -16.94 9.64 -1.68
C ILE A 102 -17.57 10.98 -2.02
N ARG A 103 -17.27 12.00 -1.21
CA ARG A 103 -17.73 13.37 -1.43
C ARG A 103 -16.58 14.31 -1.65
N TRP A 104 -16.65 15.03 -2.75
CA TRP A 104 -15.84 16.20 -3.00
C TRP A 104 -16.71 17.45 -2.92
N VAL A 105 -16.21 18.48 -2.24
CA VAL A 105 -16.90 19.75 -2.05
C VAL A 105 -15.97 20.87 -2.51
N ASP A 106 -16.42 21.62 -3.50
CA ASP A 106 -15.80 22.86 -3.96
C ASP A 106 -16.36 24.00 -3.13
N VAL A 107 -15.62 24.48 -2.13
CA VAL A 107 -16.14 25.45 -1.15
C VAL A 107 -16.14 26.88 -1.68
N ASP A 108 -15.24 27.20 -2.59
CA ASP A 108 -15.05 28.53 -3.17
C ASP A 108 -15.57 28.63 -4.61
N GLY A 109 -15.77 27.49 -5.29
CA GLY A 109 -16.30 27.46 -6.64
C GLY A 109 -15.26 27.84 -7.69
N ALA A 110 -15.51 27.46 -8.94
CA ALA A 110 -14.63 27.85 -10.04
C ALA A 110 -14.80 29.33 -10.43
N GLY A 111 -13.79 30.16 -10.15
CA GLY A 111 -13.66 31.54 -10.66
C GLY A 111 -14.03 32.65 -9.67
N ILE A 112 -13.88 33.92 -10.09
CA ILE A 112 -14.01 35.10 -9.19
C ILE A 112 -15.42 35.28 -8.58
N ASN A 113 -16.43 34.63 -9.17
CA ASN A 113 -17.82 34.61 -8.70
C ASN A 113 -18.34 33.16 -8.61
N GLY A 114 -17.46 32.19 -8.34
CA GLY A 114 -17.84 30.79 -8.16
C GLY A 114 -18.83 30.61 -7.01
N THR A 115 -19.75 29.66 -7.17
CA THR A 115 -20.62 29.20 -6.07
C THR A 115 -20.19 27.82 -5.62
N GLN A 116 -20.39 27.52 -4.34
CA GLN A 116 -20.11 26.20 -3.79
C GLN A 116 -20.78 25.10 -4.62
N GLY A 117 -20.01 24.07 -4.95
CA GLY A 117 -20.46 22.88 -5.67
C GLY A 117 -19.96 21.60 -5.02
N GLY A 118 -20.36 20.45 -5.55
CA GLY A 118 -19.84 19.18 -5.07
C GLY A 118 -20.02 18.07 -6.08
N ILE A 119 -19.32 16.97 -5.85
CA ILE A 119 -19.53 15.71 -6.55
C ILE A 119 -19.63 14.62 -5.48
N THR A 120 -20.67 13.80 -5.58
CA THR A 120 -20.84 12.62 -4.72
C THR A 120 -20.81 11.38 -5.59
N LEU A 121 -19.88 10.47 -5.28
CA LEU A 121 -19.82 9.12 -5.83
C LEU A 121 -20.39 8.17 -4.76
N LYS A 122 -21.32 7.29 -5.13
CA LYS A 122 -21.91 6.30 -4.21
C LYS A 122 -21.71 4.88 -4.69
N GLY A 123 -21.62 3.96 -3.73
CA GLY A 123 -21.57 2.53 -3.98
C GLY A 123 -20.40 2.15 -4.88
N ILE A 124 -19.18 2.46 -4.43
CA ILE A 124 -17.98 2.08 -5.17
C ILE A 124 -17.58 0.67 -4.73
N SER A 125 -17.49 -0.24 -5.69
CA SER A 125 -17.05 -1.61 -5.45
C SER A 125 -15.85 -1.91 -6.34
N VAL A 126 -14.79 -2.50 -5.77
CA VAL A 126 -13.60 -2.93 -6.49
C VAL A 126 -13.33 -4.40 -6.18
N GLY A 127 -13.08 -5.19 -7.22
CA GLY A 127 -12.86 -6.64 -7.11
C GLY A 127 -13.12 -7.31 -8.44
N HIS A 128 -13.49 -8.58 -8.42
CA HIS A 128 -14.00 -9.32 -9.56
C HIS A 128 -15.53 -9.23 -9.58
N LEU A 129 -16.12 -8.65 -10.63
CA LEU A 129 -17.53 -8.20 -10.62
C LEU A 129 -18.48 -9.02 -11.51
N ASP A 130 -18.38 -10.35 -11.48
CA ASP A 130 -19.37 -11.24 -12.15
C ASP A 130 -20.81 -11.03 -11.63
N ASP A 131 -20.95 -10.69 -10.35
CA ASP A 131 -22.21 -10.25 -9.73
C ASP A 131 -22.02 -8.89 -9.06
N MET A 132 -22.63 -7.85 -9.64
CA MET A 132 -22.50 -6.48 -9.14
C MET A 132 -23.01 -6.30 -7.70
N ASN A 133 -23.88 -7.18 -7.20
CA ASN A 133 -24.38 -7.11 -5.82
C ASN A 133 -23.49 -7.88 -4.83
N ASN A 134 -22.56 -8.68 -5.33
CA ASN A 134 -21.67 -9.49 -4.52
C ASN A 134 -20.27 -9.56 -5.17
N PRO A 135 -19.50 -8.46 -5.14
CA PRO A 135 -18.14 -8.43 -5.64
C PRO A 135 -17.34 -9.59 -5.05
N GLN A 136 -16.59 -10.32 -5.87
CA GLN A 136 -15.64 -11.31 -5.36
C GLN A 136 -14.25 -10.69 -5.26
N PRO A 137 -13.35 -11.21 -4.40
CA PRO A 137 -11.98 -10.73 -4.37
C PRO A 137 -11.27 -10.95 -5.72
N ALA A 138 -10.62 -9.91 -6.24
CA ALA A 138 -9.75 -10.01 -7.41
C ALA A 138 -8.31 -10.30 -6.97
N PRO A 139 -7.70 -11.40 -7.42
CA PRO A 139 -6.36 -11.76 -7.00
C PRO A 139 -5.29 -10.91 -7.71
N ILE A 140 -4.24 -10.56 -6.97
CA ILE A 140 -2.98 -10.00 -7.47
C ILE A 140 -1.88 -10.91 -6.91
N ARG A 141 -1.17 -11.62 -7.78
CA ARG A 141 -0.21 -12.66 -7.38
C ARG A 141 1.21 -12.29 -7.73
N GLY A 142 2.14 -12.74 -6.90
CA GLY A 142 3.57 -12.59 -7.10
C GLY A 142 4.00 -11.13 -7.13
N ILE A 143 3.45 -10.31 -6.23
CA ILE A 143 3.97 -8.96 -6.00
C ILE A 143 5.32 -9.12 -5.33
N THR A 144 6.40 -8.67 -5.98
CA THR A 144 7.74 -8.69 -5.41
C THR A 144 8.16 -7.28 -5.04
N ILE A 145 8.68 -7.12 -3.83
CA ILE A 145 9.33 -5.89 -3.39
C ILE A 145 10.75 -6.26 -3.01
N ASP A 146 11.71 -5.72 -3.76
CA ASP A 146 13.12 -5.99 -3.59
C ASP A 146 13.90 -4.69 -3.41
N VAL A 147 14.80 -4.64 -2.43
CA VAL A 147 15.69 -3.50 -2.22
C VAL A 147 17.11 -3.97 -2.52
N ASP A 148 17.63 -3.49 -3.64
CA ASP A 148 19.03 -3.68 -4.03
C ASP A 148 19.83 -2.43 -3.66
N GLY A 149 20.90 -2.60 -2.87
CA GLY A 149 21.78 -1.49 -2.48
C GLY A 149 22.42 -0.73 -3.64
N ASN A 150 22.48 -1.33 -4.83
CA ASN A 150 23.05 -0.70 -6.04
C ASN A 150 21.98 -0.20 -7.02
N GLN A 151 20.75 -0.72 -6.95
CA GLN A 151 19.70 -0.46 -7.95
C GLN A 151 18.43 0.16 -7.35
N GLY A 152 18.39 0.34 -6.02
CA GLY A 152 17.26 0.88 -5.29
C GLY A 152 16.12 -0.13 -5.14
N LEU A 153 14.91 0.40 -4.99
CA LEU A 153 13.68 -0.38 -4.86
C LEU A 153 13.22 -0.90 -6.23
N ARG A 154 13.10 -2.21 -6.36
CA ARG A 154 12.46 -2.89 -7.49
C ARG A 154 11.12 -3.45 -7.03
N MET A 155 10.05 -3.14 -7.77
CA MET A 155 8.74 -3.73 -7.57
C MET A 155 8.31 -4.47 -8.83
N GLY A 156 7.83 -5.70 -8.67
CA GLY A 156 7.32 -6.54 -9.75
C GLY A 156 5.94 -7.08 -9.42
N ILE A 157 5.18 -7.45 -10.44
CA ILE A 157 3.89 -8.13 -10.31
C ILE A 157 3.88 -9.24 -11.36
N ASN A 158 3.57 -10.47 -10.95
CA ASN A 158 3.48 -11.60 -11.86
C ASN A 158 2.12 -11.66 -12.57
N GLN A 159 1.03 -11.45 -11.81
CA GLN A 159 -0.32 -11.58 -12.33
C GLN A 159 -1.28 -10.62 -11.64
N ILE A 160 -2.14 -10.00 -12.44
CA ILE A 160 -3.33 -9.29 -11.99
C ILE A 160 -4.53 -10.06 -12.54
N GLY A 161 -5.48 -10.38 -11.68
CA GLY A 161 -6.61 -11.21 -12.04
C GLY A 161 -6.33 -12.71 -11.92
N ASP A 162 -7.35 -13.51 -12.22
CA ASP A 162 -7.26 -14.97 -12.15
C ASP A 162 -6.68 -15.61 -13.42
N THR A 163 -6.58 -16.93 -13.44
CA THR A 163 -6.03 -17.70 -14.58
C THR A 163 -7.00 -17.82 -15.75
N GLN A 164 -8.24 -17.38 -15.59
CA GLN A 164 -9.29 -17.37 -16.61
C GLN A 164 -9.33 -16.03 -17.36
N GLY A 165 -8.53 -15.06 -16.92
CA GLY A 165 -8.43 -13.72 -17.52
C GLY A 165 -9.36 -12.69 -16.88
N ASN A 166 -9.99 -13.03 -15.74
CA ASN A 166 -10.82 -12.10 -15.00
C ASN A 166 -9.92 -11.16 -14.19
N GLY A 167 -10.12 -9.85 -14.32
CA GLY A 167 -9.22 -8.82 -13.80
C GLY A 167 -9.68 -8.19 -12.49
N ILE A 168 -9.30 -6.92 -12.31
CA ILE A 168 -9.86 -6.03 -11.29
C ILE A 168 -10.86 -5.12 -12.00
N ASP A 169 -12.11 -5.20 -11.59
CA ASP A 169 -13.20 -4.36 -12.04
C ASP A 169 -13.54 -3.30 -10.99
N VAL A 170 -14.11 -2.18 -11.45
CA VAL A 170 -14.59 -1.09 -10.61
C VAL A 170 -16.01 -0.75 -11.02
N ASN A 171 -16.94 -0.80 -10.07
CA ASN A 171 -18.30 -0.33 -10.25
C ASN A 171 -18.56 0.91 -9.39
N ILE A 172 -19.39 1.81 -9.90
CA ILE A 172 -19.87 3.02 -9.22
C ILE A 172 -21.38 3.09 -9.43
N ASP A 173 -22.16 2.98 -8.38
CA ASP A 173 -23.63 2.94 -8.48
C ASP A 173 -24.23 4.25 -8.95
N SER A 174 -23.72 5.39 -8.46
CA SER A 174 -24.21 6.70 -8.92
C SER A 174 -23.18 7.82 -8.78
N ILE A 175 -23.35 8.82 -9.65
CA ILE A 175 -22.61 10.08 -9.65
C ILE A 175 -23.63 11.22 -9.54
N GLN A 176 -23.45 12.11 -8.57
CA GLN A 176 -24.35 13.22 -8.27
C GLN A 176 -23.56 14.53 -8.18
N PHE A 177 -24.20 15.65 -8.56
CA PHE A 177 -23.62 17.00 -8.61
C PHE A 177 -24.45 17.95 -7.75
#